data_AF-A0A967H7G4-F1
#
_entry.id   AF-A0A967H7G4-F1
#
_cell.length_a   1.000
_cell.length_b   1.000
_cell.length_c   1.000
_cell.angle_alpha   90.00
_cell.angle_beta   90.00
_cell.angle_gamma   90.00
#
_symmetry.space_group_name_H-M   'P 1'
#
loop_
_entity.id
_entity.type
_entity.pdbx_description
1 polymer ?
#
loop_
_entity_poly.entity_id
_entity_poly.type
_entity_poly.pdbx_seq_one_letter_code
_entity_poly.pdbx_strand_id
1 'polypeptide(L)'
;SVPIALEAGTFHHLEIAREALEADVIINLPKLKTHQMMGYTGAVKNMFGLVVGMRKVRLHLQAGTDKAFFALMLLELAERFIPALSIMDAVVGMEGNGPGNGDPVQLGALLASASPLALDTVAT
;
A
#
# COMPACT_ATOMS: atom_id res chain seq x y z
N SER A 1 4.70 0.71 -17.78
CA SER A 1 5.17 1.54 -16.65
C SER A 1 5.94 2.73 -17.20
N VAL A 2 6.02 3.80 -16.42
CA VAL A 2 6.84 5.00 -16.68
C VAL A 2 7.86 5.12 -15.56
N PRO A 3 9.16 5.30 -15.86
CA PRO A 3 10.16 5.58 -14.84
C PRO A 3 9.93 6.99 -14.30
N ILE A 4 9.90 7.11 -12.97
CA ILE A 4 9.88 8.38 -12.26
C ILE A 4 11.15 8.51 -11.43
N ALA A 5 11.72 9.71 -11.43
CA ALA A 5 12.72 10.09 -10.46
C ALA A 5 12.01 10.68 -9.24
N LEU A 6 12.38 10.22 -8.04
CA LEU A 6 11.94 10.85 -6.81
C LEU A 6 13.01 11.88 -6.41
N GLU A 7 12.61 13.16 -6.35
CA GLU A 7 13.49 14.30 -6.04
C GLU A 7 14.01 14.30 -4.59
N ALA A 8 13.30 13.61 -3.71
CA ALA A 8 13.66 13.37 -2.32
C ALA A 8 13.15 11.98 -1.88
N GLY A 9 13.77 11.42 -0.85
CA GLY A 9 13.44 10.08 -0.34
C GLY A 9 14.54 9.06 -0.61
N THR A 10 14.31 7.85 -0.13
CA THR A 10 15.24 6.71 -0.14
C THR A 10 15.24 6.01 -1.51
N PHE A 11 14.16 6.16 -2.29
CA PHE A 11 13.97 5.44 -3.56
C PHE A 11 14.05 6.37 -4.76
N HIS A 12 15.26 6.67 -5.26
CA HIS A 12 15.45 7.65 -6.34
C HIS A 12 14.80 7.28 -7.68
N HIS A 13 14.55 6.00 -7.95
CA HIS A 13 13.95 5.55 -9.22
C HIS A 13 12.89 4.47 -8.99
N LEU A 14 11.65 4.80 -9.35
CA LEU A 14 10.54 3.86 -9.34
C LEU A 14 9.90 3.80 -10.73
N GLU A 15 9.34 2.65 -11.07
CA GLU A 15 8.58 2.50 -12.30
C GLU A 15 7.12 2.23 -11.98
N ILE A 16 6.30 3.21 -12.34
CA ILE A 16 4.90 3.31 -11.92
C ILE A 16 3.97 3.02 -13.09
N ALA A 17 2.76 2.54 -12.81
CA ALA A 17 1.69 2.46 -13.78
C ALA A 17 1.48 3.81 -14.48
N ARG A 18 1.40 3.79 -15.81
CA ARG A 18 1.22 5.03 -16.60
C ARG A 18 -0.12 5.67 -16.25
N GLU A 19 -1.12 4.82 -16.09
CA GLU A 19 -2.50 5.13 -15.75
C GLU A 19 -2.58 5.91 -14.43
N ALA A 20 -1.72 5.63 -13.45
CA ALA A 20 -1.69 6.37 -12.20
C ALA A 20 -1.06 7.76 -12.32
N LEU A 21 -0.24 8.00 -13.35
CA LEU A 21 0.33 9.32 -13.65
C LEU A 21 -0.61 10.17 -14.50
N GLU A 22 -1.40 9.53 -15.37
CA GLU A 22 -2.30 10.19 -16.31
C GLU A 22 -3.72 10.36 -15.74
N ALA A 23 -4.04 9.70 -14.61
CA ALA A 23 -5.34 9.82 -13.97
C ALA A 23 -5.55 11.22 -13.36
N ASP A 24 -6.73 11.80 -13.60
CA ASP A 24 -7.16 13.04 -12.95
C ASP A 24 -7.37 12.84 -11.43
N VAL A 25 -7.83 11.65 -11.04
CA VAL A 25 -8.16 11.28 -9.67
C VAL A 25 -7.82 9.82 -9.40
N ILE A 26 -7.22 9.54 -8.25
CA ILE A 26 -6.98 8.17 -7.75
C ILE A 26 -7.93 7.88 -6.59
N ILE A 27 -8.70 6.79 -6.70
CA ILE A 27 -9.50 6.23 -5.61
C ILE A 27 -8.87 4.89 -5.21
N ASN A 28 -8.54 4.76 -3.93
CA ASN A 28 -7.81 3.61 -3.40
C ASN A 28 -8.75 2.68 -2.62
N LEU A 29 -8.72 1.38 -2.92
CA LEU A 29 -9.63 0.39 -2.32
C LEU A 29 -8.84 -0.72 -1.59
N PRO A 30 -8.22 -0.44 -0.43
CA PRO A 30 -7.46 -1.44 0.31
C PRO A 30 -8.36 -2.47 0.99
N LYS A 31 -7.82 -3.67 1.21
CA LYS A 31 -8.43 -4.74 2.03
C LYS A 31 -7.78 -4.74 3.41
N LEU A 32 -8.57 -4.86 4.48
CA LEU A 32 -8.04 -5.05 5.82
C LEU A 32 -7.59 -6.51 6.02
N LYS A 33 -6.28 -6.77 6.06
CA LYS A 33 -5.73 -8.10 6.31
C LYS A 33 -4.35 -8.06 6.94
N THR A 34 -3.96 -9.09 7.67
CA THR A 34 -2.59 -9.22 8.21
C THR A 34 -1.53 -9.40 7.12
N HIS A 35 -0.30 -9.00 7.43
CA HIS A 35 0.85 -9.11 6.55
C HIS A 35 2.14 -9.27 7.35
N GLN A 36 2.82 -10.41 7.23
CA GLN A 36 4.03 -10.76 7.99
C GLN A 36 5.09 -9.65 8.11
N MET A 37 5.43 -8.97 7.01
CA MET A 37 6.46 -7.93 7.06
C MET A 37 5.98 -6.63 7.74
N MET A 38 4.70 -6.25 7.56
CA MET A 38 4.19 -4.91 7.87
C MET A 38 3.15 -4.90 9.00
N GLY A 39 2.92 -6.05 9.64
CA GLY A 39 1.80 -6.26 10.56
C GLY A 39 0.50 -6.50 9.80
N TYR A 40 0.10 -5.56 8.95
CA TYR A 40 -1.12 -5.65 8.16
C TYR A 40 -1.00 -4.91 6.81
N THR A 41 -2.03 -5.02 5.98
CA THR A 41 -2.21 -4.22 4.77
C THR A 41 -3.25 -3.16 5.01
N GLY A 42 -2.99 -1.96 4.50
CA GLY A 42 -3.91 -0.84 4.55
C GLY A 42 -3.82 0.01 3.30
N ALA A 43 -4.40 1.20 3.37
CA ALA A 43 -4.42 2.19 2.31
C ALA A 43 -3.00 2.54 1.82
N VAL A 44 -2.05 2.77 2.72
CA VAL A 44 -0.67 3.09 2.37
C VAL A 44 -0.02 1.95 1.59
N LYS A 45 -0.14 0.71 2.10
CA LYS A 45 0.46 -0.46 1.46
C LYS A 45 -0.20 -0.82 0.12
N ASN A 46 -1.48 -0.51 -0.07
CA ASN A 46 -2.18 -0.77 -1.33
C ASN A 46 -1.62 0.06 -2.49
N MET A 47 -1.08 1.26 -2.20
CA MET A 47 -0.40 2.10 -3.19
C MET A 47 0.85 1.46 -3.78
N PHE A 48 1.44 0.47 -3.10
CA PHE A 48 2.51 -0.34 -3.68
C PHE A 48 2.08 -1.12 -4.93
N GLY A 49 0.77 -1.29 -5.15
CA GLY A 49 0.20 -1.83 -6.39
C GLY A 49 0.50 -0.98 -7.63
N LEU A 50 0.86 0.29 -7.46
CA LEU A 50 1.28 1.16 -8.55
C LEU A 50 2.63 0.73 -9.16
N VAL A 51 3.44 -0.03 -8.44
CA VAL A 51 4.68 -0.60 -8.96
C VAL A 51 4.37 -1.82 -9.84
N VAL A 52 4.72 -1.73 -11.12
CA VAL A 52 4.33 -2.73 -12.12
C VAL A 52 5.29 -3.92 -12.20
N GLY A 53 4.72 -5.13 -12.23
CA GLY A 53 5.40 -6.38 -12.61
C GLY A 53 6.42 -6.89 -11.61
N MET A 54 7.47 -7.57 -12.12
CA MET A 54 8.51 -8.22 -11.30
C MET A 54 9.32 -7.26 -10.41
N ARG A 55 9.25 -5.96 -10.67
CA ARG A 55 9.88 -4.93 -9.81
C ARG A 55 9.28 -4.89 -8.41
N LYS A 56 7.98 -5.16 -8.28
CA LYS A 56 7.31 -5.28 -6.99
C LYS A 56 7.99 -6.35 -6.11
N VAL A 57 8.32 -7.49 -6.72
CA VAL A 57 9.04 -8.59 -6.07
C VAL A 57 10.47 -8.17 -5.77
N ARG A 58 11.18 -7.55 -6.73
CA ARG A 58 12.56 -7.08 -6.53
C ARG A 58 12.67 -6.10 -5.35
N LEU A 59 11.75 -5.14 -5.23
CA LEU A 59 11.74 -4.17 -4.12
C LEU A 59 11.43 -4.84 -2.77
N HIS A 60 10.53 -5.84 -2.74
CA HIS A 60 10.34 -6.67 -1.55
C HIS A 60 11.62 -7.42 -1.17
N LEU A 61 12.30 -8.01 -2.14
CA LEU A 61 13.54 -8.77 -1.92
C LEU A 61 14.70 -7.87 -1.48
N GLN A 62 14.81 -6.66 -2.05
CA GLN A 62 15.82 -5.68 -1.69
C GLN A 62 15.64 -5.18 -0.25
N ALA A 63 14.41 -4.99 0.19
CA ALA A 63 14.14 -4.68 1.59
C ALA A 63 14.50 -5.83 2.54
N GLY A 64 14.42 -7.08 2.06
CA GLY A 64 14.79 -8.25 2.85
C GLY A 64 14.00 -8.33 4.16
N THR A 65 14.70 -8.27 5.29
CA THR A 65 14.11 -8.25 6.64
C THR A 65 13.98 -6.84 7.22
N ASP A 66 14.41 -5.81 6.50
CA ASP A 66 14.36 -4.42 6.93
C ASP A 66 12.94 -3.86 6.71
N LYS A 67 12.14 -3.95 7.79
CA LYS A 67 10.78 -3.43 7.81
C LYS A 67 10.75 -1.91 7.69
N ALA A 68 11.71 -1.20 8.25
CA ALA A 68 11.72 0.26 8.23
C ALA A 68 11.98 0.77 6.81
N PHE A 69 12.95 0.18 6.12
CA PHE A 69 13.24 0.49 4.72
C PHE A 69 12.04 0.23 3.81
N PHE A 70 11.35 -0.91 3.98
CA PHE A 70 10.15 -1.19 3.20
C PHE A 70 9.01 -0.22 3.54
N ALA A 71 8.81 0.13 4.81
CA ALA A 71 7.79 1.09 5.23
C ALA A 71 8.03 2.48 4.64
N LEU A 72 9.28 2.97 4.63
CA LEU A 72 9.66 4.23 3.99
C LEU A 72 9.27 4.24 2.50
N MET A 73 9.51 3.14 1.78
CA MET A 73 9.09 3.02 0.37
C MET A 73 7.59 3.18 0.19
N LEU A 74 6.80 2.55 1.07
CA LEU A 74 5.35 2.62 1.01
C LEU A 74 4.84 4.04 1.28
N LEU A 75 5.43 4.72 2.26
CA LEU A 75 5.10 6.09 2.62
C LEU A 75 5.45 7.04 1.46
N GLU A 76 6.65 6.95 0.89
CA GLU A 76 7.06 7.76 -0.26
C GLU A 76 6.11 7.58 -1.46
N LEU A 77 5.66 6.35 -1.73
CA LEU A 77 4.66 6.08 -2.77
C LEU A 77 3.30 6.71 -2.47
N ALA A 78 2.81 6.56 -1.24
CA ALA A 78 1.51 7.10 -0.83
C ALA A 78 1.51 8.64 -0.77
N GLU A 79 2.64 9.27 -0.43
CA GLU A 79 2.81 10.73 -0.45
C GLU A 79 2.98 11.29 -1.85
N ARG A 80 3.56 10.53 -2.79
CA ARG A 80 3.70 10.97 -4.18
C ARG A 80 2.41 10.83 -4.97
N PHE A 81 1.66 9.75 -4.73
CA PHE A 81 0.43 9.41 -5.43
C PHE A 81 -0.76 9.47 -4.49
N ILE A 82 -0.94 10.62 -3.83
CA ILE A 82 -1.97 10.80 -2.79
C ILE A 82 -3.35 10.48 -3.39
N PRO A 83 -4.03 9.42 -2.94
CA PRO A 83 -5.39 9.15 -3.36
C PRO A 83 -6.31 10.27 -2.88
N ALA A 84 -7.26 10.69 -3.71
CA ALA A 84 -8.28 11.64 -3.29
C ALA A 84 -9.20 11.05 -2.21
N LEU A 85 -9.41 9.74 -2.26
CA LEU A 85 -10.17 8.98 -1.28
C LEU A 85 -9.65 7.56 -1.20
N SER A 86 -9.44 7.06 0.02
CA SER A 86 -9.26 5.64 0.30
C SER A 86 -10.51 5.08 0.97
N ILE A 87 -11.05 3.97 0.48
CA ILE A 87 -12.18 3.24 1.06
C ILE A 87 -11.73 1.83 1.38
N MET A 88 -11.49 1.55 2.65
CA MET A 88 -11.05 0.25 3.12
C MET A 88 -12.22 -0.71 3.25
N ASP A 89 -12.11 -1.83 2.54
CA ASP A 89 -12.97 -2.99 2.72
C ASP A 89 -12.51 -3.75 3.97
N ALA A 90 -13.29 -3.60 5.04
CA ALA A 90 -13.23 -4.38 6.26
C ALA A 90 -14.56 -5.11 6.49
N VAL A 91 -15.27 -5.52 5.42
CA VAL A 91 -16.49 -6.33 5.56
C VAL A 91 -16.09 -7.72 6.06
N VAL A 92 -15.18 -8.34 5.30
CA VAL A 92 -14.44 -9.55 5.72
C VAL A 92 -12.97 -9.16 5.81
N GLY A 93 -12.42 -9.12 7.02
CA GLY A 93 -11.00 -8.95 7.25
C GLY A 93 -10.24 -10.27 7.20
N MET A 94 -8.95 -10.24 7.56
CA MET A 94 -8.15 -11.44 7.72
C MET A 94 -7.13 -11.26 8.85
N GLU A 95 -7.06 -12.23 9.75
CA GLU A 95 -6.12 -12.29 10.87
C GLU A 95 -5.11 -13.44 10.75
N GLY A 96 -4.17 -13.56 11.69
CA GLY A 96 -3.16 -14.61 11.68
C GLY A 96 -2.02 -14.38 10.68
N ASN A 97 -1.51 -15.44 10.06
CA ASN A 97 -0.27 -15.43 9.26
C ASN A 97 -0.48 -14.98 7.80
N GLY A 98 -1.11 -13.83 7.60
CA GLY A 98 -1.29 -13.24 6.27
C GLY A 98 0.01 -12.78 5.59
N PRO A 99 -0.01 -12.49 4.27
CA PRO A 99 -1.21 -12.28 3.46
C PRO A 99 -1.73 -13.52 2.73
N GLY A 100 -1.06 -14.67 2.82
CA GLY A 100 -1.42 -15.90 2.10
C GLY A 100 -1.91 -17.05 2.98
N ASN A 101 -1.72 -16.99 4.31
CA ASN A 101 -1.99 -18.11 5.21
C ASN A 101 -2.60 -17.65 6.54
N GLY A 102 -3.68 -16.89 6.46
CA GLY A 102 -4.44 -16.40 7.63
C GLY A 102 -5.93 -16.62 7.45
N ASP A 103 -6.68 -16.35 8.50
CA ASP A 103 -8.08 -16.74 8.63
C ASP A 103 -9.01 -15.55 8.37
N PRO A 104 -10.10 -15.73 7.61
CA PRO A 104 -11.06 -14.65 7.37
C PRO A 104 -11.85 -14.33 8.64
N VAL A 105 -12.06 -13.03 8.91
CA VAL A 105 -12.81 -12.54 10.07
C VAL A 105 -13.94 -11.64 9.63
N GLN A 106 -15.15 -11.88 10.12
CA GLN A 106 -16.30 -11.01 9.83
C GLN A 106 -16.25 -9.76 10.72
N LEU A 107 -16.05 -8.60 10.10
CA LEU A 107 -15.94 -7.31 10.79
C LEU A 107 -17.12 -6.38 10.44
N GLY A 108 -17.65 -6.49 9.21
CA GLY A 108 -18.87 -5.79 8.79
C GLY A 108 -18.71 -4.28 8.62
N ALA A 109 -17.50 -3.78 8.36
CA ALA A 109 -17.20 -2.36 8.31
C ALA A 109 -16.67 -1.88 6.95
N LEU A 110 -16.92 -0.60 6.66
CA LEU A 110 -16.20 0.16 5.65
C LEU A 110 -15.61 1.39 6.34
N LEU A 111 -14.34 1.65 6.12
CA LEU A 111 -13.68 2.85 6.62
C LEU A 111 -13.29 3.71 5.42
N ALA A 112 -13.37 5.02 5.53
CA ALA A 112 -12.99 5.91 4.46
C ALA A 112 -12.28 7.16 4.97
N SER A 113 -11.28 7.63 4.22
CA SER A 113 -10.53 8.85 4.51
C SER A 113 -9.84 9.37 3.27
N ALA A 114 -9.68 10.69 3.19
CA ALA A 114 -8.81 11.32 2.20
C ALA A 114 -7.31 11.18 2.57
N SER A 115 -6.99 10.83 3.82
CA SER A 115 -5.61 10.52 4.24
C SER A 115 -5.44 9.01 4.41
N PRO A 116 -4.61 8.35 3.58
CA PRO A 116 -4.35 6.92 3.71
C PRO A 116 -3.67 6.58 5.04
N LEU A 117 -2.77 7.46 5.52
CA LEU A 117 -2.12 7.28 6.82
C LEU A 117 -3.10 7.38 7.98
N ALA A 118 -4.02 8.35 7.96
CA ALA A 118 -5.04 8.48 9.00
C ALA A 118 -6.00 7.29 9.00
N LEU A 119 -6.37 6.79 7.80
CA LEU A 119 -7.20 5.59 7.67
C LEU A 119 -6.54 4.39 8.31
N ASP A 120 -5.27 4.18 7.99
CA ASP A 120 -4.46 3.08 8.50
C ASP A 120 -4.28 3.21 10.02
N THR A 121 -4.06 4.41 10.54
CA THR A 121 -3.94 4.66 11.99
C THR A 121 -5.21 4.29 12.75
N VAL A 122 -6.39 4.59 12.20
CA VAL A 122 -7.70 4.27 12.83
C VAL A 122 -8.05 2.79 12.70
N ALA A 123 -7.58 2.13 11.64
CA ALA A 123 -7.90 0.73 11.36
C ALA A 123 -7.06 -0.30 12.14
N THR A 124 -6.01 0.14 12.85
CA THR A 124 -5.05 -0.73 13.59
C THR A 124 -5.31 -0.70 15.08
#